data_AF-A0A5C8JUI9-F1
#
_entry.id   AF-A0A5C8JUI9-F1
#
_cell.length_a   1.000
_cell.length_b   1.000
_cell.length_c   1.000
_cell.angle_alpha   90.00
_cell.angle_beta   90.00
_cell.angle_gamma   90.00
#
_symmetry.space_group_name_H-M   'P 1'
#
loop_
_entity.id
_entity.type
_entity.pdbx_description
1 polymer ?
#
loop_
_entity_poly.entity_id
_entity_poly.type
_entity_poly.pdbx_seq_one_letter_code
_entity_poly.pdbx_strand_id
1 'polypeptide(L)'
;MDFKRARTEEQRTERRRQILRTAAAMLTEMPVAKLSLNELSRRIGLAKSNVLRYFDSREAVLLDLLDTEIQDWLAGLEHSHRPGEGTLRQRGDRLAEILATSLTRRPVLCDLLSAQTAVLEHNISTEVAVRHKHAAKHSMQTLVRLVLRHVPELGDQGAARVVEVTLLMATAAWPCDRPSEAMLAAYASDPELAAMRLDFTDVMRRTVKVTISGVLARQEEAAAP
;
A
#
# COMPACT_ATOMS: atom_id res chain seq x y z
N MET A 1 25.51 29.17 12.89
CA MET A 1 26.03 28.00 12.14
C MET A 1 24.91 27.10 11.61
N ASP A 2 23.63 27.48 11.76
CA ASP A 2 22.47 26.64 11.39
C ASP A 2 22.17 26.58 9.88
N PHE A 3 22.43 27.66 9.13
CA PHE A 3 22.21 27.70 7.68
C PHE A 3 23.03 26.64 6.90
N LYS A 4 24.26 26.36 7.33
CA LYS A 4 25.12 25.34 6.67
C LYS A 4 24.64 23.92 6.99
N ARG A 5 24.06 23.70 8.18
CA ARG A 5 23.48 22.41 8.61
C ARG A 5 22.15 22.15 7.90
N ALA A 6 21.25 23.14 7.85
CA ALA A 6 19.98 23.06 7.14
C ALA A 6 20.17 22.72 5.65
N ARG A 7 21.08 23.41 4.96
CA ARG A 7 21.39 23.14 3.54
C ARG A 7 21.96 21.74 3.30
N THR A 8 22.69 21.18 4.27
CA THR A 8 23.26 19.83 4.19
C THR A 8 22.18 18.77 4.39
N GLU A 9 21.25 18.99 5.32
CA GLU A 9 20.09 18.10 5.54
C GLU A 9 19.09 18.15 4.37
N GLU A 10 18.86 19.31 3.78
CA GLU A 10 18.05 19.46 2.56
C GLU A 10 18.67 18.68 1.38
N GLN A 11 19.97 18.83 1.16
CA GLN A 11 20.69 18.06 0.13
C GLN A 11 20.64 16.55 0.40
N ARG A 12 20.74 16.14 1.66
CA ARG A 12 20.63 14.73 2.05
C ARG A 12 19.23 14.20 1.77
N THR A 13 18.20 14.97 2.10
CA THR A 13 16.79 14.64 1.88
C THR A 13 16.48 14.54 0.39
N GLU A 14 16.94 15.50 -0.41
CA GLU A 14 16.73 15.47 -1.86
C GLU A 14 17.41 14.25 -2.49
N ARG A 15 18.61 13.90 -2.03
CA ARG A 15 19.29 12.68 -2.50
C ARG A 15 18.50 11.42 -2.16
N ARG A 16 17.94 11.31 -0.95
CA ARG A 16 17.05 10.18 -0.59
C ARG A 16 15.85 10.11 -1.52
N ARG A 17 15.16 11.24 -1.76
CA ARG A 17 14.03 11.30 -2.69
C ARG A 17 14.41 10.88 -4.10
N GLN A 18 15.58 11.27 -4.59
CA GLN A 18 16.08 10.85 -5.89
C GLN A 18 16.28 9.32 -5.97
N ILE A 19 16.83 8.71 -4.92
CA ILE A 19 16.98 7.25 -4.83
C ILE A 19 15.61 6.56 -4.86
N LEU A 20 14.66 7.03 -4.04
CA LEU A 20 13.31 6.46 -3.99
C LEU A 20 12.56 6.60 -5.32
N ARG A 21 12.62 7.78 -5.96
CA ARG A 21 12.02 7.99 -7.29
C ARG A 21 12.60 7.06 -8.34
N THR A 22 13.91 6.84 -8.31
CA THR A 22 14.57 5.90 -9.24
C THR A 22 14.11 4.47 -8.96
N ALA A 23 14.01 4.06 -7.70
CA ALA A 23 13.51 2.73 -7.33
C ALA A 23 12.04 2.55 -7.76
N ALA A 24 11.17 3.55 -7.56
CA ALA A 24 9.80 3.52 -8.01
C ALA A 24 9.69 3.34 -9.53
N ALA A 25 10.49 4.09 -10.30
CA ALA A 25 10.56 3.94 -11.76
C ALA A 25 11.07 2.57 -12.19
N MET A 26 12.00 1.96 -11.44
CA MET A 26 12.42 0.59 -11.72
C MET A 26 11.28 -0.42 -11.50
N LEU A 27 10.45 -0.23 -10.48
CA LEU A 27 9.35 -1.13 -10.17
C LEU A 27 8.21 -1.09 -11.20
N THR A 28 8.15 -0.09 -12.07
CA THR A 28 7.24 -0.12 -13.23
C THR A 28 7.77 -1.00 -14.37
N GLU A 29 9.05 -1.35 -14.35
CA GLU A 29 9.71 -2.14 -15.39
C GLU A 29 10.03 -3.57 -14.93
N MET A 30 10.14 -3.81 -13.62
CA MET A 30 10.54 -5.11 -13.08
C MET A 30 9.87 -5.44 -11.73
N PRO A 31 9.69 -6.74 -11.42
CA PRO A 31 9.20 -7.15 -10.12
C PRO A 31 10.14 -6.76 -8.97
N VAL A 32 9.58 -6.56 -7.78
CA VAL A 32 10.31 -6.25 -6.53
C VAL A 32 11.48 -7.21 -6.28
N ALA A 33 11.30 -8.50 -6.56
CA ALA A 33 12.34 -9.52 -6.39
C ALA A 33 13.58 -9.31 -7.29
N LYS A 34 13.42 -8.67 -8.46
CA LYS A 34 14.51 -8.45 -9.43
C LYS A 34 15.25 -7.12 -9.25
N LEU A 35 14.66 -6.16 -8.52
CA LEU A 35 15.34 -4.91 -8.21
C LEU A 35 16.62 -5.21 -7.41
N SER A 36 17.74 -4.59 -7.76
CA SER A 36 19.01 -4.76 -7.02
C SER A 36 19.66 -3.41 -6.73
N LEU A 37 20.46 -3.34 -5.65
CA LEU A 37 21.24 -2.13 -5.35
C LEU A 37 22.25 -1.79 -6.45
N ASN A 38 22.79 -2.80 -7.15
CA ASN A 38 23.74 -2.56 -8.23
C ASN A 38 23.07 -1.83 -9.40
N GLU A 39 21.90 -2.33 -9.82
CA GLU A 39 21.13 -1.70 -10.90
C GLU A 39 20.60 -0.32 -10.50
N LEU A 40 20.12 -0.17 -9.26
CA LEU A 40 19.70 1.13 -8.72
C LEU A 40 20.85 2.15 -8.75
N SER A 41 22.03 1.74 -8.28
CA SER A 41 23.24 2.57 -8.27
C SER A 41 23.66 3.00 -9.68
N ARG A 42 23.58 2.08 -10.65
CA ARG A 42 23.85 2.34 -12.07
C ARG A 42 22.90 3.40 -12.63
N ARG A 43 21.59 3.26 -12.39
CA ARG A 43 20.57 4.19 -12.92
C ARG A 43 20.66 5.60 -12.34
N ILE A 44 20.99 5.72 -11.05
CA ILE A 44 21.17 7.04 -10.42
C ILE A 44 22.57 7.64 -10.66
N GLY A 45 23.49 6.88 -11.27
CA GLY A 45 24.85 7.34 -11.55
C GLY A 45 25.72 7.47 -10.29
N LEU A 46 25.45 6.66 -9.26
CA LEU A 46 26.22 6.65 -8.01
C LEU A 46 26.93 5.32 -7.82
N ALA A 47 28.07 5.34 -7.12
CA ALA A 47 28.66 4.11 -6.61
C ALA A 47 27.72 3.48 -5.56
N LYS A 48 27.71 2.14 -5.47
CA LYS A 48 26.91 1.41 -4.46
C LYS A 48 27.19 1.88 -3.03
N SER A 49 28.47 2.15 -2.71
CA SER A 49 28.87 2.68 -1.41
C SER A 49 28.24 4.05 -1.10
N ASN A 50 27.95 4.88 -2.11
CA ASN A 50 27.27 6.16 -1.92
C ASN A 50 25.79 5.97 -1.63
N VAL A 51 25.11 5.02 -2.27
CA VAL A 51 23.71 4.68 -1.96
C VAL A 51 23.60 4.13 -0.54
N LEU A 52 24.55 3.28 -0.14
CA LEU A 52 24.61 2.69 1.20
C LEU A 52 24.85 3.70 2.34
N ARG A 53 25.26 4.95 2.03
CA ARG A 53 25.31 6.04 3.03
C ARG A 53 23.93 6.58 3.41
N TYR A 54 22.92 6.27 2.61
CA TYR A 54 21.54 6.69 2.82
C TYR A 54 20.65 5.53 3.28
N PHE A 55 20.93 4.31 2.83
CA PHE A 55 20.11 3.14 3.12
C PHE A 55 20.98 1.92 3.39
N ASP A 56 20.71 1.22 4.49
CA ASP A 56 21.54 0.09 4.95
C ASP A 56 21.52 -1.10 3.99
N SER A 57 20.42 -1.28 3.26
CA SER A 57 20.19 -2.41 2.35
C SER A 57 19.23 -2.04 1.23
N ARG A 58 19.04 -2.98 0.29
CA ARG A 58 18.01 -2.88 -0.74
C ARG A 58 16.62 -2.82 -0.10
N GLU A 59 16.38 -3.69 0.89
CA GLU A 59 15.13 -3.80 1.61
C GLU A 59 14.83 -2.52 2.37
N ALA A 60 15.85 -1.86 2.95
CA ALA A 60 15.67 -0.55 3.58
C ALA A 60 15.25 0.55 2.59
N VAL A 61 15.72 0.51 1.33
CA VAL A 61 15.23 1.41 0.26
C VAL A 61 13.76 1.11 -0.04
N LEU A 62 13.41 -0.17 -0.18
CA LEU A 62 12.06 -0.59 -0.57
C LEU A 62 11.02 -0.33 0.52
N LEU A 63 11.38 -0.46 1.81
CA LEU A 63 10.50 -0.08 2.92
C LEU A 63 10.26 1.42 3.00
N ASP A 64 11.30 2.24 2.84
CA ASP A 64 11.15 3.70 2.83
C ASP A 64 10.33 4.17 1.60
N LEU A 65 10.47 3.47 0.47
CA LEU A 65 9.61 3.67 -0.70
C LEU A 65 8.17 3.28 -0.42
N LEU A 66 7.93 2.12 0.21
CA LEU A 66 6.59 1.68 0.61
C LEU A 66 5.93 2.72 1.52
N ASP A 67 6.63 3.21 2.54
CA ASP A 67 6.14 4.26 3.42
C ASP A 67 5.78 5.53 2.64
N THR A 68 6.63 5.95 1.70
CA THR A 68 6.38 7.11 0.83
C THR A 68 5.14 6.92 -0.04
N GLU A 69 5.01 5.78 -0.71
CA GLU A 69 3.86 5.43 -1.56
C GLU A 69 2.55 5.40 -0.76
N ILE A 70 2.58 4.92 0.49
CA ILE A 70 1.43 4.95 1.40
C ILE A 70 1.07 6.38 1.77
N GLN A 71 2.04 7.24 2.14
CA GLN A 71 1.75 8.64 2.47
C GLN A 71 1.14 9.38 1.28
N ASP A 72 1.70 9.19 0.09
CA ASP A 72 1.17 9.80 -1.14
C ASP A 72 -0.24 9.30 -1.44
N TRP A 73 -0.56 8.04 -1.09
CA TRP A 73 -1.88 7.44 -1.29
C TRP A 73 -2.90 8.04 -0.35
N LEU A 74 -2.57 8.12 0.94
CA LEU A 74 -3.41 8.75 1.94
C LEU A 74 -3.66 10.22 1.61
N ALA A 75 -2.63 10.98 1.24
CA ALA A 75 -2.77 12.37 0.84
C ALA A 75 -3.69 12.53 -0.38
N GLY A 76 -3.56 11.66 -1.38
CA GLY A 76 -4.42 11.65 -2.56
C GLY A 76 -5.88 11.30 -2.24
N LEU A 77 -6.09 10.36 -1.32
CA LEU A 77 -7.43 10.02 -0.85
C LEU A 77 -8.10 11.19 -0.12
N GLU A 78 -7.37 11.87 0.77
CA GLU A 78 -7.88 13.00 1.54
C GLU A 78 -8.24 14.22 0.67
N HIS A 79 -7.45 14.47 -0.39
CA HIS A 79 -7.71 15.58 -1.31
C HIS A 79 -8.88 15.31 -2.25
N SER A 80 -8.99 14.08 -2.75
CA SER A 80 -9.89 13.77 -3.88
C SER A 80 -11.29 13.34 -3.44
N HIS A 81 -11.45 12.93 -2.18
CA HIS A 81 -12.70 12.33 -1.72
C HIS A 81 -13.23 13.02 -0.48
N ARG A 82 -14.32 13.76 -0.67
CA ARG A 82 -15.10 14.33 0.42
C ARG A 82 -16.24 13.37 0.78
N PRO A 83 -16.61 13.27 2.08
CA PRO A 83 -17.83 12.58 2.46
C PRO A 83 -18.99 13.20 1.72
N GLY A 84 -19.75 12.39 1.00
CA GLY A 84 -20.96 12.81 0.33
C GLY A 84 -22.19 12.37 1.11
N GLU A 85 -23.31 13.05 0.86
CA GLU A 85 -24.60 12.65 1.39
C GLU A 85 -25.05 11.28 0.83
N GLY A 86 -26.02 10.69 1.51
CA GLY A 86 -26.61 9.40 1.16
C GLY A 86 -26.89 8.54 2.39
N THR A 87 -27.62 7.46 2.16
CA THR A 87 -27.86 6.41 3.15
C THR A 87 -26.53 5.77 3.59
N LEU A 88 -26.53 5.16 4.78
CA LEU A 88 -25.37 4.44 5.32
C LEU A 88 -24.79 3.42 4.32
N ARG A 89 -25.66 2.64 3.67
CA ARG A 89 -25.27 1.68 2.62
C ARG A 89 -24.56 2.38 1.44
N GLN A 90 -25.13 3.46 0.92
CA GLN A 90 -24.55 4.20 -0.21
C GLN A 90 -23.18 4.80 0.14
N ARG A 91 -23.01 5.31 1.36
CA ARG A 91 -21.70 5.83 1.81
C ARG A 91 -20.67 4.71 1.97
N GLY A 92 -21.06 3.56 2.52
CA GLY A 92 -20.22 2.37 2.61
C GLY A 92 -19.79 1.85 1.23
N ASP A 93 -20.74 1.76 0.29
CA ASP A 93 -20.45 1.34 -1.09
C ASP A 93 -19.49 2.29 -1.81
N ARG A 94 -19.67 3.61 -1.61
CA ARG A 94 -18.78 4.63 -2.16
C ARG A 94 -17.38 4.53 -1.57
N LEU A 95 -17.25 4.33 -0.25
CA LEU A 95 -15.96 4.12 0.41
C LEU A 95 -15.23 2.89 -0.14
N ALA A 96 -15.95 1.78 -0.34
CA ALA A 96 -15.39 0.58 -0.94
C ALA A 96 -14.88 0.82 -2.38
N GLU A 97 -15.63 1.58 -3.18
CA GLU A 97 -15.20 1.99 -4.53
C GLU A 97 -13.92 2.83 -4.48
N ILE A 98 -13.87 3.81 -3.59
CA ILE A 98 -12.73 4.71 -3.41
C ILE A 98 -11.46 3.91 -3.05
N LEU A 99 -11.56 3.00 -2.07
CA LEU A 99 -10.42 2.19 -1.64
C LEU A 99 -9.95 1.25 -2.76
N ALA A 100 -10.87 0.52 -3.41
CA ALA A 100 -10.53 -0.41 -4.48
C ALA A 100 -9.88 0.28 -5.69
N THR A 101 -10.50 1.35 -6.19
CA THR A 101 -10.00 2.07 -7.38
C THR A 101 -8.71 2.83 -7.11
N SER A 102 -8.55 3.42 -5.92
CA SER A 102 -7.32 4.14 -5.56
C SER A 102 -6.11 3.21 -5.44
N LEU A 103 -6.29 2.01 -4.87
CA LEU A 103 -5.23 1.00 -4.82
C LEU A 103 -4.90 0.44 -6.21
N THR A 104 -5.92 0.16 -7.03
CA THR A 104 -5.73 -0.33 -8.41
C THR A 104 -4.85 0.60 -9.25
N ARG A 105 -4.99 1.93 -9.04
CA ARG A 105 -4.21 2.95 -9.75
C ARG A 105 -2.75 3.06 -9.26
N ARG A 106 -2.35 2.29 -8.25
CA ARG A 106 -1.03 2.35 -7.62
C ARG A 106 -0.36 0.98 -7.61
N PRO A 107 0.09 0.50 -8.78
CA PRO A 107 0.67 -0.83 -8.89
C PRO A 107 1.94 -1.01 -8.05
N VAL A 108 2.82 0.00 -8.03
CA VAL A 108 4.06 -0.02 -7.23
C VAL A 108 3.76 -0.20 -5.73
N LEU A 109 2.77 0.53 -5.21
CA LEU A 109 2.32 0.37 -3.82
C LEU A 109 1.84 -1.06 -3.55
N CYS A 110 1.00 -1.61 -4.42
CA CYS A 110 0.45 -2.95 -4.24
C CYS A 110 1.52 -4.04 -4.37
N ASP A 111 2.50 -3.89 -5.28
CA ASP A 111 3.65 -4.79 -5.41
C ASP A 111 4.51 -4.78 -4.13
N LEU A 112 4.75 -3.60 -3.56
CA LEU A 112 5.51 -3.45 -2.32
C LEU A 112 4.78 -4.04 -1.10
N LEU A 113 3.47 -3.77 -0.97
CA LEU A 113 2.62 -4.36 0.07
C LEU A 113 2.62 -5.89 -0.01
N SER A 114 2.54 -6.44 -1.23
CA SER A 114 2.54 -7.89 -1.47
C SER A 114 3.87 -8.54 -1.12
N ALA A 115 4.99 -7.85 -1.37
CA ALA A 115 6.33 -8.34 -1.09
C ALA A 115 6.80 -8.09 0.35
N GLN A 116 6.06 -7.29 1.13
CA GLN A 116 6.55 -6.73 2.39
C GLN A 116 7.00 -7.81 3.38
N THR A 117 6.08 -8.71 3.76
CA THR A 117 6.35 -9.73 4.77
C THR A 117 7.38 -10.72 4.28
N ALA A 118 7.26 -11.25 3.06
CA ALA A 118 8.12 -12.31 2.54
C ALA A 118 9.53 -11.84 2.12
N VAL A 119 9.72 -10.56 1.81
CA VAL A 119 10.97 -10.05 1.23
C VAL A 119 11.53 -8.87 2.01
N LEU A 120 10.76 -7.79 2.15
CA LEU A 120 11.28 -6.52 2.67
C LEU A 120 11.61 -6.61 4.17
N GLU A 121 10.87 -7.40 4.95
CA GLU A 121 11.07 -7.53 6.40
C GLU A 121 12.21 -8.51 6.79
N HIS A 122 12.84 -9.20 5.84
CA HIS A 122 13.78 -10.30 6.13
C HIS A 122 15.28 -9.93 6.09
N ASN A 123 15.67 -8.73 5.62
CA ASN A 123 17.08 -8.31 5.52
C ASN A 123 17.29 -6.84 5.94
N ILE A 124 16.78 -6.52 7.13
CA ILE A 124 16.82 -5.16 7.68
C ILE A 124 17.35 -5.18 9.12
N SER A 125 17.93 -4.06 9.53
CA SER A 125 18.29 -3.86 10.93
C SER A 125 17.03 -3.69 11.79
N THR A 126 17.15 -3.97 13.09
CA THR A 126 16.06 -3.73 14.06
C THR A 126 15.62 -2.27 14.06
N GLU A 127 16.54 -1.32 13.88
CA GLU A 127 16.21 0.10 13.79
C GLU A 127 15.32 0.43 12.59
N VAL A 128 15.65 -0.12 11.41
CA VAL A 128 14.82 0.04 10.21
C VAL A 128 13.44 -0.60 10.41
N ALA A 129 13.38 -1.79 11.03
CA ALA A 129 12.12 -2.45 11.34
C ALA A 129 11.24 -1.62 12.28
N VAL A 130 11.81 -1.06 13.35
CA VAL A 130 11.10 -0.21 14.31
C VAL A 130 10.57 1.06 13.62
N ARG A 131 11.40 1.74 12.82
CA ARG A 131 10.98 2.93 12.06
C ARG A 131 9.81 2.61 11.13
N HIS A 132 9.92 1.52 10.38
CA HIS A 132 8.87 1.03 9.48
C HIS A 132 7.56 0.74 10.22
N LYS A 133 7.59 0.01 11.34
CA LYS A 133 6.36 -0.29 12.11
C LYS A 133 5.73 0.97 12.72
N HIS A 134 6.53 1.96 13.12
CA HIS A 134 5.99 3.26 13.56
C HIS A 134 5.31 4.01 12.41
N ALA A 135 5.93 4.06 11.23
CA ALA A 135 5.33 4.66 10.03
C ALA A 135 4.03 3.96 9.64
N ALA A 136 4.03 2.62 9.60
CA ALA A 136 2.85 1.80 9.34
C ALA A 136 1.71 2.07 10.34
N LYS A 137 2.02 2.18 11.64
CA LYS A 137 1.04 2.53 12.67
C LYS A 137 0.41 3.91 12.43
N HIS A 138 1.22 4.90 12.06
CA HIS A 138 0.72 6.24 11.75
C HIS A 138 -0.18 6.25 10.50
N SER A 139 0.23 5.54 9.44
CA SER A 139 -0.55 5.37 8.21
C SER A 139 -1.89 4.70 8.48
N MET A 140 -1.88 3.62 9.27
CA MET A 140 -3.08 2.90 9.71
C MET A 140 -4.06 3.83 10.41
N GLN A 141 -3.58 4.63 11.38
CA GLN A 141 -4.41 5.60 12.09
C GLN A 141 -5.00 6.66 11.16
N THR A 142 -4.24 7.11 10.17
CA THR A 142 -4.70 8.08 9.17
C THR A 142 -5.82 7.49 8.31
N LEU A 143 -5.64 6.25 7.86
CA LEU A 143 -6.65 5.55 7.06
C LEU A 143 -7.92 5.26 7.87
N VAL A 144 -7.80 4.91 9.15
CA VAL A 144 -8.95 4.77 10.07
C VAL A 144 -9.73 6.08 10.18
N ARG A 145 -9.05 7.21 10.37
CA ARG A 145 -9.71 8.54 10.38
C ARG A 145 -10.41 8.84 9.06
N LEU A 146 -9.83 8.43 7.93
CA LEU A 146 -10.44 8.59 6.61
C LEU A 146 -11.72 7.76 6.47
N VAL A 147 -11.69 6.50 6.92
CA VAL A 147 -12.86 5.61 6.94
C VAL A 147 -13.97 6.21 7.79
N LEU A 148 -13.65 6.63 9.02
CA LEU A 148 -14.62 7.27 9.93
C LEU A 148 -15.20 8.57 9.39
N ARG A 149 -14.45 9.31 8.57
CA ARG A 149 -14.94 10.52 7.91
C ARG A 149 -16.08 10.20 6.93
N HIS A 150 -16.07 9.02 6.30
CA HIS A 150 -17.07 8.61 5.32
C HIS A 150 -18.22 7.81 5.95
N VAL A 151 -17.91 7.00 6.96
CA VAL A 151 -18.86 6.12 7.65
C VAL A 151 -18.58 6.17 9.16
N PRO A 152 -18.99 7.25 9.86
CA PRO A 152 -18.73 7.42 11.29
C PRO A 152 -19.41 6.36 12.15
N GLU A 153 -20.51 5.77 11.67
CA GLU A 153 -21.26 4.72 12.37
C GLU A 153 -20.43 3.47 12.68
N LEU A 154 -19.33 3.23 11.95
CA LEU A 154 -18.44 2.10 12.20
C LEU A 154 -17.75 2.17 13.58
N GLY A 155 -17.57 3.37 14.14
CA GLY A 155 -16.73 3.59 15.32
C GLY A 155 -15.27 3.15 15.12
N ASP A 156 -14.40 3.48 16.08
CA ASP A 156 -12.95 3.27 15.92
C ASP A 156 -12.57 1.81 15.65
N GLN A 157 -13.19 0.88 16.38
CA GLN A 157 -12.93 -0.56 16.26
C GLN A 157 -13.45 -1.11 14.92
N GLY A 158 -14.61 -0.67 14.45
CA GLY A 158 -15.17 -1.11 13.17
C GLY A 158 -14.35 -0.57 12.00
N ALA A 159 -13.96 0.70 12.07
CA ALA A 159 -13.09 1.31 11.07
C ALA A 159 -11.72 0.63 11.02
N ALA A 160 -11.09 0.33 12.17
CA ALA A 160 -9.84 -0.41 12.22
C ALA A 160 -9.93 -1.79 11.53
N ARG A 161 -11.02 -2.54 11.75
CA ARG A 161 -11.25 -3.83 11.08
C ARG A 161 -11.42 -3.69 9.57
N VAL A 162 -12.16 -2.68 9.11
CA VAL A 162 -12.31 -2.40 7.67
C VAL A 162 -10.95 -2.11 7.05
N VAL A 163 -10.12 -1.30 7.70
CA VAL A 163 -8.77 -1.01 7.21
C VAL A 163 -7.88 -2.25 7.19
N GLU A 164 -7.87 -3.03 8.28
CA GLU A 164 -7.10 -4.28 8.38
C GLU A 164 -7.45 -5.24 7.23
N VAL A 165 -8.74 -5.53 7.03
CA VAL A 165 -9.20 -6.41 5.95
C VAL A 165 -8.86 -5.82 4.58
N THR A 166 -8.97 -4.50 4.41
CA THR A 166 -8.61 -3.83 3.14
C THR A 166 -7.15 -4.06 2.80
N LEU A 167 -6.23 -3.86 3.76
CA LEU A 167 -4.80 -4.01 3.54
C LEU A 167 -4.40 -5.47 3.34
N LEU A 168 -4.93 -6.40 4.14
CA LEU A 168 -4.69 -7.82 3.97
C LEU A 168 -5.18 -8.32 2.61
N MET A 169 -6.37 -7.88 2.18
CA MET A 169 -6.89 -8.25 0.88
C MET A 169 -6.07 -7.62 -0.26
N ALA A 170 -5.61 -6.37 -0.10
CA ALA A 170 -4.74 -5.75 -1.09
C ALA A 170 -3.44 -6.55 -1.30
N THR A 171 -2.80 -6.96 -0.20
CA THR A 171 -1.59 -7.80 -0.20
C THR A 171 -1.83 -9.17 -0.85
N ALA A 172 -2.98 -9.82 -0.59
CA ALA A 172 -3.24 -11.17 -1.06
C ALA A 172 -3.80 -11.23 -2.49
N ALA A 173 -4.72 -10.34 -2.84
CA ALA A 173 -5.41 -10.36 -4.12
C ALA A 173 -4.55 -9.82 -5.27
N TRP A 174 -3.64 -8.89 -5.00
CA TRP A 174 -2.88 -8.21 -6.03
C TRP A 174 -2.00 -9.15 -6.88
N PRO A 175 -1.25 -10.10 -6.30
CA PRO A 175 -0.50 -11.08 -7.09
C PRO A 175 -1.40 -12.07 -7.84
N CYS A 176 -2.59 -12.39 -7.31
CA CYS A 176 -3.53 -13.31 -7.95
C CYS A 176 -4.08 -12.78 -9.29
N ASP A 177 -4.25 -11.47 -9.40
CA ASP A 177 -4.62 -10.74 -10.63
C ASP A 177 -3.45 -10.61 -11.63
N ARG A 178 -2.23 -11.01 -11.23
CA ARG A 178 -1.01 -11.01 -12.05
C ARG A 178 -0.45 -12.42 -12.21
N PRO A 179 -1.21 -13.33 -12.85
CA PRO A 179 -0.77 -14.71 -13.05
C PRO A 179 0.52 -14.78 -13.87
N SER A 180 1.33 -15.81 -13.61
CA SER A 180 2.49 -16.13 -14.44
C SER A 180 2.09 -16.54 -15.86
N GLU A 181 3.03 -16.53 -16.80
CA GLU A 181 2.79 -16.99 -18.18
C GLU A 181 2.22 -18.41 -18.23
N ALA A 182 2.69 -19.31 -17.35
CA ALA A 182 2.18 -20.67 -17.24
C ALA A 182 0.70 -20.71 -16.81
N MET A 183 0.31 -19.87 -15.83
CA MET A 183 -1.09 -19.77 -15.39
C MET A 183 -1.99 -19.15 -16.46
N LEU A 184 -1.49 -18.14 -17.19
CA LEU A 184 -2.20 -17.57 -18.33
C LEU A 184 -2.44 -18.60 -19.44
N ALA A 185 -1.44 -19.44 -19.74
CA ALA A 185 -1.58 -20.52 -20.69
C ALA A 185 -2.62 -21.57 -20.24
N ALA A 186 -2.62 -21.92 -18.94
CA ALA A 186 -3.62 -22.83 -18.37
C ALA A 186 -5.04 -22.27 -18.53
N TYR A 187 -5.27 -21.00 -18.18
CA TYR A 187 -6.57 -20.35 -18.35
C TYR A 187 -7.01 -20.23 -19.82
N ALA A 188 -6.07 -20.07 -20.75
CA ALA A 188 -6.38 -20.04 -22.18
C ALA A 188 -6.75 -21.43 -22.74
N SER A 189 -6.23 -22.50 -22.12
CA SER A 189 -6.47 -23.89 -22.56
C SER A 189 -7.77 -24.50 -22.04
N ASP A 190 -8.31 -24.00 -20.92
CA ASP A 190 -9.48 -24.56 -20.24
C ASP A 190 -10.43 -23.44 -19.77
N PRO A 191 -11.62 -23.30 -20.39
CA PRO A 191 -12.63 -22.31 -19.99
C PRO A 191 -13.14 -22.45 -18.55
N GLU A 192 -13.17 -23.65 -17.98
CA GLU A 192 -13.59 -23.84 -16.57
C GLU A 192 -12.56 -23.23 -15.62
N LEU A 193 -11.26 -23.37 -15.94
CA LEU A 193 -10.19 -22.75 -15.17
C LEU A 193 -10.13 -21.23 -15.36
N ALA A 194 -10.52 -20.72 -16.54
CA ALA A 194 -10.58 -19.28 -16.79
C ALA A 194 -11.53 -18.56 -15.80
N ALA A 195 -12.59 -19.24 -15.32
CA ALA A 195 -13.50 -18.71 -14.31
C ALA A 195 -12.85 -18.48 -12.93
N MET A 196 -11.67 -19.07 -12.67
CA MET A 196 -10.89 -18.84 -11.45
C MET A 196 -10.09 -17.54 -11.49
N ARG A 197 -10.05 -16.83 -12.63
CA ARG A 197 -9.35 -15.54 -12.72
C ARG A 197 -10.02 -14.51 -11.83
N LEU A 198 -9.21 -13.98 -10.91
CA LEU A 198 -9.61 -12.92 -10.01
C LEU A 198 -9.34 -11.56 -10.66
N ASP A 199 -10.31 -10.65 -10.58
CA ASP A 199 -10.12 -9.22 -10.84
C ASP A 199 -9.85 -8.51 -9.51
N PHE A 200 -8.69 -7.84 -9.41
CA PHE A 200 -8.27 -7.21 -8.17
C PHE A 200 -9.25 -6.12 -7.70
N THR A 201 -9.71 -5.26 -8.61
CA THR A 201 -10.58 -4.14 -8.25
C THR A 201 -11.92 -4.64 -7.76
N ASP A 202 -12.49 -5.64 -8.42
CA ASP A 202 -13.79 -6.19 -8.07
C ASP A 202 -13.75 -6.95 -6.74
N VAL A 203 -12.75 -7.81 -6.53
CA VAL A 203 -12.63 -8.52 -5.25
C VAL A 203 -12.41 -7.56 -4.09
N MET A 204 -11.60 -6.50 -4.30
CA MET A 204 -11.38 -5.48 -3.29
C MET A 204 -12.68 -4.75 -2.94
N ARG A 205 -13.39 -4.27 -3.97
CA ARG A 205 -14.67 -3.57 -3.82
C ARG A 205 -15.67 -4.44 -3.08
N ARG A 206 -15.88 -5.68 -3.52
CA ARG A 206 -16.83 -6.62 -2.92
C ARG A 206 -16.47 -6.92 -1.47
N THR A 207 -15.20 -7.22 -1.20
CA THR A 207 -14.73 -7.55 0.16
C THR A 207 -14.98 -6.39 1.10
N VAL A 208 -14.59 -5.17 0.73
CA VAL A 208 -14.77 -3.99 1.59
C VAL A 208 -16.25 -3.69 1.83
N LYS A 209 -17.12 -3.81 0.81
CA LYS A 209 -18.58 -3.66 0.98
C LYS A 209 -19.15 -4.65 1.99
N VAL A 210 -18.78 -5.92 1.87
CA VAL A 210 -19.22 -6.99 2.77
C VAL A 210 -18.70 -6.75 4.18
N THR A 211 -17.43 -6.35 4.34
CA THR A 211 -16.85 -6.04 5.65
C THR A 211 -17.55 -4.87 6.33
N ILE A 212 -17.77 -3.76 5.62
CA ILE A 212 -18.50 -2.59 6.17
C ILE A 212 -19.91 -3.01 6.61
N SER A 213 -20.65 -3.72 5.75
CA SER A 213 -22.01 -4.17 6.05
C SER A 213 -22.04 -5.12 7.26
N GLY A 214 -21.11 -6.07 7.33
CA GLY A 214 -21.04 -7.04 8.42
C GLY A 214 -20.61 -6.41 9.74
N VAL A 215 -19.73 -5.41 9.73
CA VAL A 215 -19.37 -4.67 10.94
C VAL A 215 -20.57 -3.90 11.49
N LEU A 216 -21.31 -3.18 10.63
CA LEU A 216 -22.48 -2.40 11.05
C LEU A 216 -23.59 -3.30 11.60
N ALA A 217 -23.92 -4.40 10.90
CA ALA A 217 -24.96 -5.33 11.36
C ALA A 217 -24.64 -5.93 12.75
N ARG A 218 -23.38 -6.28 13.02
CA ARG A 218 -22.97 -6.84 14.32
C ARG A 218 -22.94 -5.81 15.45
N GLN A 219 -22.88 -4.52 15.12
CA GLN A 219 -23.01 -3.45 16.12
C GLN A 219 -24.47 -3.23 16.50
N GLU A 220 -25.39 -3.32 15.54
CA GLU A 220 -26.83 -3.27 15.79
C GLU A 220 -27.28 -4.43 16.68
N GLU A 221 -26.79 -5.65 16.44
CA GLU A 221 -27.05 -6.82 17.30
C GLU A 221 -26.56 -6.61 18.74
N ALA A 222 -25.40 -5.97 18.93
CA ALA A 222 -24.85 -5.71 20.25
C ALA A 222 -25.58 -4.56 21.00
N ALA A 223 -26.35 -3.74 20.28
CA ALA A 223 -27.13 -2.63 20.81
C ALA A 223 -28.61 -2.99 21.05
N ALA A 224 -29.07 -4.15 20.60
CA ALA A 224 -30.41 -4.66 20.86
C ALA A 224 -30.54 -5.11 22.33
N PRO A 225 -31.62 -4.73 23.04
CA PRO A 225 -31.81 -4.99 24.47
C PRO A 225 -32.03 -6.48 24.82
#